data_AF-A0A6A5T9M5-F1
#
_entry.id   AF-A0A6A5T9M5-F1
#
_cell.length_a   1.000
_cell.length_b   1.000
_cell.length_c   1.000
_cell.angle_alpha   90.00
_cell.angle_beta   90.00
_cell.angle_gamma   90.00
#
_symmetry.space_group_name_H-M   'P 1'
#
loop_
_entity.id
_entity.type
_entity.pdbx_description
1 polymer ?
#
loop_
_entity_poly.entity_id
_entity_poly.type
_entity_poly.pdbx_seq_one_letter_code
_entity_poly.pdbx_strand_id
1 'polypeptide(L)'
;MDPTAQPPAWRAYIHLYLPLLTSILLILFVANPFAHRLPIAASAIPTYLIGSLVYPANRPPTSEQSIRFTRKHDLYRAAVLFTYGRILGTPFNLGFYLMDFVMSYMTGAVIGERDVGQPQRRSEFFVHVLWTIGSGMLFMIIPPTTGILWSMAGAADRAIWRAAYLALVDDVVRVLAYPDVRNRKAKGIVVLVQAAMIALLVFWVRFRIAMADPDFQMGK
;
A
#
# COMPACT_ATOMS: atom_id res chain seq x y z
N MET A 1 27.90 -4.66 21.49
CA MET A 1 26.60 -5.28 21.16
C MET A 1 26.89 -6.48 20.29
N ASP A 2 26.43 -7.65 20.71
CA ASP A 2 26.58 -8.88 19.93
C ASP A 2 25.88 -8.70 18.58
N PRO A 3 26.59 -8.79 17.44
CA PRO A 3 25.98 -8.64 16.10
C PRO A 3 24.96 -9.74 15.76
N THR A 4 24.83 -10.76 16.61
CA THR A 4 23.90 -11.88 16.44
C THR A 4 22.56 -11.71 17.15
N ALA A 5 22.43 -10.76 18.08
CA ALA A 5 21.19 -10.55 18.81
C ALA A 5 20.15 -9.86 17.92
N GLN A 6 19.14 -10.60 17.45
CA GLN A 6 18.03 -10.00 16.72
C GLN A 6 17.32 -8.98 17.63
N PRO A 7 17.05 -7.76 17.14
CA PRO A 7 16.31 -6.77 17.89
C PRO A 7 14.92 -7.32 18.24
N PRO A 8 14.32 -6.93 19.39
CA PRO A 8 12.93 -7.25 19.70
C PRO A 8 12.01 -6.91 18.52
N ALA A 9 11.04 -7.78 18.23
CA ALA A 9 10.16 -7.64 17.05
C ALA A 9 9.49 -6.25 16.96
N TRP A 10 9.11 -5.66 18.09
CA TRP A 10 8.51 -4.32 18.11
C TRP A 10 9.45 -3.21 17.61
N ARG A 11 10.76 -3.33 17.87
CA ARG A 11 11.78 -2.39 17.36
C ARG A 11 12.04 -2.60 15.88
N ALA A 12 11.95 -3.86 15.43
CA ALA A 12 12.23 -4.24 14.05
C ALA A 12 11.26 -3.62 13.02
N TYR A 13 10.05 -3.23 13.45
CA TYR A 13 9.00 -2.70 12.58
C TYR A 13 8.54 -1.29 12.99
N ILE A 14 9.35 -0.55 13.75
CA ILE A 14 8.97 0.77 14.29
C ILE A 14 8.56 1.77 13.20
N HIS A 15 9.26 1.76 12.06
CA HIS A 15 8.98 2.64 10.92
C HIS A 15 7.67 2.29 10.18
N LEU A 16 7.11 1.09 10.42
CA LEU A 16 5.80 0.66 9.94
C LEU A 16 4.67 1.09 10.89
N TYR A 17 4.88 0.97 12.21
CA TYR A 17 3.85 1.30 13.20
C TYR A 17 3.71 2.79 13.48
N LEU A 18 4.82 3.54 13.51
CA LEU A 18 4.80 4.97 13.81
C LEU A 18 3.91 5.81 12.88
N PRO A 19 3.93 5.67 11.54
CA PRO A 19 3.00 6.42 10.70
C PRO A 19 1.53 6.10 11.00
N LEU A 20 1.20 4.85 11.37
CA LEU A 20 -0.17 4.50 11.81
C LEU A 20 -0.55 5.23 13.10
N LEU A 21 0.34 5.23 14.09
CA LEU A 21 0.13 5.93 15.36
C LEU A 21 -0.05 7.45 15.12
N THR A 22 0.82 8.05 14.31
CA THR A 22 0.74 9.46 13.92
C THR A 22 -0.59 9.76 13.23
N SER A 23 -1.04 8.91 12.30
CA SER A 23 -2.36 9.07 11.66
C SER A 23 -3.50 9.04 12.67
N ILE A 24 -3.49 8.10 13.63
CA ILE A 24 -4.54 8.03 14.67
C ILE A 24 -4.58 9.32 15.49
N LEU A 25 -3.43 9.80 15.93
CA LEU A 25 -3.34 11.04 16.70
C LEU A 25 -3.87 12.23 15.89
N LEU A 26 -3.45 12.36 14.63
CA LEU A 26 -3.94 13.45 13.77
C LEU A 26 -5.45 13.34 13.51
N ILE A 27 -5.97 12.13 13.30
CA ILE A 27 -7.41 11.90 13.15
C ILE A 27 -8.15 12.31 14.43
N LEU A 28 -7.64 12.04 15.63
CA LEU A 28 -8.33 12.39 16.88
C LEU A 28 -8.25 13.88 17.21
N PHE A 29 -7.10 14.52 16.97
CA PHE A 29 -6.82 15.86 17.49
C PHE A 29 -6.88 16.99 16.45
N VAL A 30 -6.90 16.68 15.15
CA VAL A 30 -6.99 17.71 14.08
C VAL A 30 -8.39 17.72 13.49
N ALA A 31 -9.19 18.73 13.88
CA ALA A 31 -10.58 18.86 13.44
C ALA A 31 -10.73 19.05 11.92
N ASN A 32 -9.94 19.94 11.32
CA ASN A 32 -9.95 20.20 9.87
C ASN A 32 -8.60 19.86 9.21
N PRO A 33 -8.36 18.58 8.88
CA PRO A 33 -7.09 18.18 8.28
C PRO A 33 -6.86 18.79 6.89
N PHE A 34 -7.93 19.09 6.15
CA PHE A 34 -7.83 19.62 4.78
C PHE A 34 -7.26 21.05 4.74
N ALA A 35 -7.34 21.81 5.83
CA ALA A 35 -6.66 23.10 6.00
C ALA A 35 -5.17 22.95 6.34
N HIS A 36 -4.75 21.78 6.82
CA HIS A 36 -3.41 21.52 7.34
C HIS A 36 -2.63 20.49 6.51
N ARG A 37 -2.81 20.49 5.18
CA ARG A 37 -2.25 19.46 4.30
C ARG A 37 -0.73 19.34 4.40
N LEU A 38 -0.04 20.48 4.35
CA LEU A 38 1.42 20.55 4.45
C LEU A 38 1.91 20.14 5.85
N PRO A 39 1.37 20.69 6.97
CA PRO A 39 1.71 20.20 8.31
C PRO A 39 1.49 18.70 8.52
N ILE A 40 0.39 18.14 8.00
CA ILE A 40 0.09 16.70 8.10
C ILE A 40 1.13 15.89 7.35
N ALA A 41 1.48 16.26 6.11
CA ALA A 41 2.54 15.58 5.38
C ALA A 41 3.90 15.73 6.08
N ALA A 42 4.20 16.93 6.60
CA ALA A 42 5.44 17.23 7.30
C ALA A 42 5.59 16.49 8.63
N SER A 43 4.49 16.02 9.24
CA SER A 43 4.51 15.16 10.44
C SER A 43 5.27 13.83 10.23
N ALA A 44 5.50 13.44 8.97
CA ALA A 44 6.38 12.32 8.63
C ALA A 44 7.84 12.55 9.05
N ILE A 45 8.31 13.80 9.12
CA ILE A 45 9.67 14.12 9.54
C ILE A 45 9.90 13.74 11.02
N PRO A 46 9.13 14.27 12.00
CA PRO A 46 9.27 13.84 13.38
C PRO A 46 8.95 12.34 13.55
N THR A 47 8.01 11.79 12.79
CA THR A 47 7.72 10.34 12.79
C THR A 47 8.95 9.51 12.40
N TYR A 48 9.64 9.90 11.33
CA TYR A 48 10.88 9.25 10.90
C TYR A 48 12.00 9.42 11.92
N LEU A 49 12.16 10.62 12.48
CA LEU A 49 13.22 10.90 13.46
C LEU A 49 13.05 10.05 14.71
N ILE A 50 11.83 9.98 15.26
CA ILE A 50 11.51 9.15 16.43
C ILE A 50 11.79 7.67 16.13
N GLY A 51 11.36 7.17 14.95
CA GLY A 51 11.64 5.79 14.55
C GLY A 51 13.13 5.49 14.43
N SER A 52 13.88 6.44 13.88
CA SER A 52 15.33 6.33 13.67
C SER A 52 16.13 6.26 14.96
N LEU A 53 15.61 6.79 16.09
CA LEU A 53 16.28 6.71 17.39
C LEU A 53 16.31 5.29 17.95
N VAL A 54 15.34 4.46 17.57
CA VAL A 54 15.15 3.10 18.13
C VAL A 54 15.46 2.02 17.10
N TYR A 55 15.44 2.35 15.80
CA TYR A 55 15.68 1.39 14.73
C TYR A 55 17.15 0.97 14.64
N PRO A 56 17.46 -0.34 14.57
CA PRO A 56 18.83 -0.82 14.47
C PRO A 56 19.43 -0.52 13.08
N ALA A 57 20.42 0.37 13.04
CA ALA A 57 21.03 0.84 11.80
C ALA A 57 21.84 -0.20 11.02
N ASN A 58 22.18 -1.33 11.65
CA ASN A 58 23.09 -2.35 11.12
C ASN A 58 22.39 -3.72 10.94
N ARG A 59 21.12 -3.72 10.52
CA ARG A 59 20.38 -4.96 10.27
C ARG A 59 20.78 -5.55 8.92
N PRO A 60 21.34 -6.77 8.85
CA PRO A 60 21.60 -7.42 7.57
C PRO A 60 20.28 -7.79 6.88
N PRO A 61 20.27 -7.84 5.53
CA PRO A 61 19.09 -8.29 4.80
C PRO A 61 18.75 -9.74 5.17
N THR A 62 17.49 -10.00 5.51
CA THR A 62 17.03 -11.34 5.89
C THR A 62 16.44 -12.05 4.67
N SER A 63 16.45 -13.39 4.65
CA SER A 63 15.76 -14.19 3.63
C SER A 63 14.27 -13.81 3.54
N GLU A 64 13.66 -13.47 4.66
CA GLU A 64 12.30 -12.93 4.74
C GLU A 64 12.07 -11.62 3.99
N GLN A 65 13.10 -10.80 3.79
CA GLN A 65 12.97 -9.59 2.97
C GLN A 65 12.72 -9.94 1.52
N SER A 66 13.20 -11.09 1.03
CA SER A 66 13.06 -11.50 -0.36
C SER A 66 11.62 -11.93 -0.72
N ILE A 67 10.78 -12.21 0.28
CA ILE A 67 9.40 -12.66 0.11
C ILE A 67 8.46 -11.46 0.27
N ARG A 68 7.59 -11.22 -0.73
CA ARG A 68 6.55 -10.17 -0.68
C ARG A 68 5.63 -10.40 0.52
N PHE A 69 5.19 -9.33 1.18
CA PHE A 69 4.34 -9.40 2.38
C PHE A 69 3.05 -10.20 2.11
N THR A 70 2.37 -9.91 1.00
CA THR A 70 1.15 -10.62 0.56
C THR A 70 1.39 -12.08 0.13
N ARG A 71 2.64 -12.54 0.07
CA ARG A 71 2.99 -13.94 -0.21
C ARG A 71 3.50 -14.70 1.02
N LYS A 72 3.73 -14.01 2.15
CA LYS A 72 4.14 -14.67 3.40
C LYS A 72 3.02 -15.48 4.03
N HIS A 73 1.77 -15.02 3.87
CA HIS A 73 0.61 -15.69 4.45
C HIS A 73 -0.67 -15.31 3.68
N ASP A 74 -1.56 -16.28 3.47
CA ASP A 74 -2.82 -16.08 2.75
C ASP A 74 -3.73 -15.04 3.42
N LEU A 75 -3.73 -15.01 4.76
CA LEU A 75 -4.43 -13.99 5.55
C LEU A 75 -3.96 -12.56 5.22
N TYR A 76 -2.67 -12.33 4.98
CA TYR A 76 -2.16 -11.00 4.63
C TYR A 76 -2.67 -10.57 3.26
N ARG A 77 -2.65 -11.49 2.30
CA ARG A 77 -3.21 -11.25 0.97
C ARG A 77 -4.71 -10.97 1.05
N ALA A 78 -5.45 -11.79 1.78
CA ALA A 78 -6.87 -11.65 2.00
C ALA A 78 -7.20 -10.29 2.62
N ALA A 79 -6.46 -9.86 3.65
CA ALA A 79 -6.63 -8.58 4.31
C ALA A 79 -6.35 -7.40 3.37
N VAL A 80 -5.30 -7.46 2.55
CA VAL A 80 -5.01 -6.41 1.57
C VAL A 80 -6.07 -6.38 0.46
N LEU A 81 -6.51 -7.53 -0.07
CA LEU A 81 -7.61 -7.54 -1.04
C LEU A 81 -8.94 -7.09 -0.43
N PHE A 82 -9.11 -7.23 0.89
CA PHE A 82 -10.28 -6.68 1.57
C PHE A 82 -10.23 -5.15 1.54
N THR A 83 -9.08 -4.52 1.65
CA THR A 83 -9.01 -3.06 1.53
C THR A 83 -9.15 -2.59 0.07
N TYR A 84 -8.87 -3.45 -0.91
CA TYR A 84 -9.11 -3.19 -2.32
C TYR A 84 -10.61 -2.97 -2.63
N GLY A 85 -10.92 -1.98 -3.49
CA GLY A 85 -12.29 -1.59 -3.84
C GLY A 85 -13.04 -0.79 -2.76
N ARG A 86 -12.82 -1.08 -1.47
CA ARG A 86 -13.44 -0.32 -0.36
C ARG A 86 -12.85 1.08 -0.22
N ILE A 87 -11.56 1.24 -0.53
CA ILE A 87 -10.93 2.56 -0.71
C ILE A 87 -11.57 3.34 -1.87
N LEU A 88 -12.27 2.67 -2.80
CA LEU A 88 -12.99 3.32 -3.89
C LEU A 88 -14.50 3.39 -3.63
N GLY A 89 -14.93 3.09 -2.40
CA GLY A 89 -16.34 3.16 -2.00
C GLY A 89 -17.22 2.02 -2.53
N THR A 90 -16.63 0.97 -3.12
CA THR A 90 -17.41 -0.18 -3.62
C THR A 90 -18.00 -0.97 -2.44
N PRO A 91 -19.31 -1.30 -2.46
CA PRO A 91 -19.92 -2.11 -1.42
C PRO A 91 -19.31 -3.51 -1.38
N PHE A 92 -19.28 -4.12 -0.18
CA PHE A 92 -18.73 -5.45 -0.03
C PHE A 92 -19.61 -6.50 -0.72
N ASN A 93 -19.00 -7.31 -1.59
CA ASN A 93 -19.61 -8.49 -2.17
C ASN A 93 -18.66 -9.69 -1.99
N LEU A 94 -19.14 -10.72 -1.30
CA LEU A 94 -18.33 -11.91 -0.99
C LEU A 94 -17.91 -12.66 -2.25
N GLY A 95 -18.80 -12.82 -3.22
CA GLY A 95 -18.51 -13.52 -4.47
C GLY A 95 -17.40 -12.84 -5.27
N PHE A 96 -17.49 -11.51 -5.41
CA PHE A 96 -16.40 -10.74 -6.01
C PHE A 96 -15.13 -10.89 -5.18
N TYR A 97 -15.17 -10.70 -3.86
CA TYR A 97 -13.98 -10.83 -3.03
C TYR A 97 -13.28 -12.21 -3.15
N LEU A 98 -14.03 -13.32 -3.18
CA LEU A 98 -13.47 -14.65 -3.36
C LEU A 98 -12.85 -14.83 -4.75
N MET A 99 -13.52 -14.35 -5.80
CA MET A 99 -12.98 -14.35 -7.15
C MET A 99 -11.69 -13.52 -7.22
N ASP A 100 -11.64 -12.39 -6.54
CA ASP A 100 -10.46 -11.51 -6.47
C ASP A 100 -9.30 -12.21 -5.78
N PHE A 101 -9.59 -12.93 -4.70
CA PHE A 101 -8.64 -13.73 -3.98
C PHE A 101 -8.07 -14.85 -4.86
N VAL A 102 -8.91 -15.64 -5.53
CA VAL A 102 -8.47 -16.71 -6.44
C VAL A 102 -7.65 -16.15 -7.60
N MET A 103 -8.15 -15.11 -8.27
CA MET A 103 -7.48 -14.49 -9.42
C MET A 103 -6.11 -13.95 -9.05
N SER A 104 -5.91 -13.45 -7.83
CA SER A 104 -4.61 -12.95 -7.38
C SER A 104 -3.48 -13.99 -7.43
N TYR A 105 -3.78 -15.29 -7.37
CA TYR A 105 -2.78 -16.35 -7.57
C TYR A 105 -2.43 -16.54 -9.05
N MET A 106 -3.41 -16.37 -9.93
CA MET A 106 -3.28 -16.61 -11.38
C MET A 106 -2.66 -15.41 -12.11
N THR A 107 -3.01 -14.21 -11.69
CA THR A 107 -2.57 -12.96 -12.31
C THR A 107 -1.05 -12.79 -12.24
N GLY A 108 -0.39 -13.35 -11.21
CA GLY A 108 1.05 -13.27 -11.07
C GLY A 108 1.82 -13.91 -12.24
N ALA A 109 1.37 -15.06 -12.72
CA ALA A 109 2.01 -15.76 -13.84
C ALA A 109 1.87 -15.00 -15.16
N VAL A 110 0.73 -14.32 -15.37
CA VAL A 110 0.42 -13.63 -16.64
C VAL A 110 1.12 -12.28 -16.76
N ILE A 111 1.25 -11.55 -15.65
CA ILE A 111 1.81 -10.18 -15.63
C ILE A 111 3.36 -10.21 -15.52
N GLY A 112 3.96 -11.40 -15.46
CA GLY A 112 5.39 -11.56 -15.25
C GLY A 112 5.81 -11.12 -13.84
N GLU A 113 4.97 -11.40 -12.85
CA GLU A 113 5.38 -11.28 -11.46
C GLU A 113 6.52 -12.26 -11.19
N ARG A 114 7.49 -11.80 -10.42
CA ARG A 114 8.66 -12.59 -10.07
C ARG A 114 8.29 -13.84 -9.26
N ASP A 115 8.97 -14.96 -9.50
CA ASP A 115 8.87 -16.17 -8.68
C ASP A 115 9.43 -15.98 -7.27
N VAL A 116 8.96 -16.79 -6.33
CA VAL A 116 9.47 -16.81 -4.94
C VAL A 116 10.95 -17.21 -4.96
N GLY A 117 11.80 -16.47 -4.23
CA GLY A 117 13.24 -16.76 -4.12
C GLY A 117 14.15 -16.05 -5.13
N GLN A 118 13.59 -15.47 -6.20
CA GLN A 118 14.36 -14.65 -7.15
C GLN A 118 14.83 -13.31 -6.52
N PRO A 119 15.86 -12.64 -7.07
CA PRO A 119 16.29 -11.32 -6.59
C PRO A 119 15.16 -10.28 -6.66
N GLN A 120 14.98 -9.50 -5.59
CA GLN A 120 13.94 -8.47 -5.58
C GLN A 120 14.25 -7.34 -6.55
N ARG A 121 13.25 -6.95 -7.35
CA ARG A 121 13.28 -5.71 -8.14
C ARG A 121 13.26 -4.49 -7.21
N ARG A 122 13.62 -3.31 -7.73
CA ARG A 122 13.59 -2.06 -6.94
C ARG A 122 12.18 -1.69 -6.48
N SER A 123 11.17 -1.94 -7.32
CA SER A 123 9.76 -1.77 -7.01
C SER A 123 8.95 -2.66 -7.95
N GLU A 124 8.07 -3.48 -7.38
CA GLU A 124 7.10 -4.26 -8.17
C GLU A 124 5.95 -3.36 -8.62
N PHE A 125 5.56 -2.38 -7.81
CA PHE A 125 4.47 -1.46 -8.11
C PHE A 125 4.64 -0.76 -9.47
N PHE A 126 5.83 -0.21 -9.77
CA PHE A 126 6.06 0.47 -11.04
C PHE A 126 5.89 -0.45 -12.26
N VAL A 127 6.23 -1.73 -12.13
CA VAL A 127 6.01 -2.72 -13.21
C VAL A 127 4.51 -2.89 -13.45
N HIS A 128 3.72 -3.01 -12.38
CA HIS A 128 2.27 -3.13 -12.50
C HIS A 128 1.58 -1.84 -12.97
N VAL A 129 2.12 -0.66 -12.65
CA VAL A 129 1.64 0.61 -13.20
C VAL A 129 1.78 0.64 -14.72
N LEU A 130 2.89 0.15 -15.28
CA LEU A 130 3.06 0.06 -16.73
C LEU A 130 2.00 -0.84 -17.36
N TRP A 131 1.70 -1.98 -16.73
CA TRP A 131 0.61 -2.86 -17.16
C TRP A 131 -0.76 -2.19 -17.08
N THR A 132 -0.99 -1.39 -16.04
CA THR A 132 -2.24 -0.64 -15.84
C THR A 132 -2.43 0.44 -16.91
N ILE A 133 -1.35 1.13 -17.28
CA ILE A 133 -1.36 2.08 -18.40
C ILE A 133 -1.64 1.33 -19.71
N GLY A 134 -0.97 0.20 -19.93
CA GLY A 134 -1.18 -0.65 -21.10
C GLY A 134 -2.63 -1.14 -21.22
N SER A 135 -3.25 -1.60 -20.12
CA SER A 135 -4.64 -2.02 -20.11
C SER A 135 -5.61 -0.86 -20.33
N GLY A 136 -5.33 0.31 -19.77
CA GLY A 136 -6.07 1.54 -20.06
C GLY A 136 -6.07 1.90 -21.55
N MET A 137 -4.92 1.77 -22.22
CA MET A 137 -4.82 2.00 -23.67
C MET A 137 -5.64 1.00 -24.48
N LEU A 138 -5.80 -0.25 -24.03
CA LEU A 138 -6.65 -1.23 -24.72
C LEU A 138 -8.11 -0.80 -24.80
N PHE A 139 -8.65 -0.12 -23.78
CA PHE A 139 -10.01 0.42 -23.84
C PHE A 139 -10.17 1.60 -24.81
N MET A 140 -9.08 2.25 -25.22
CA MET A 140 -9.14 3.27 -26.27
C MET A 140 -9.29 2.63 -27.66
N ILE A 141 -8.90 1.37 -27.82
CA ILE A 141 -8.84 0.67 -29.11
C ILE A 141 -10.00 -0.33 -29.25
N ILE A 142 -10.42 -0.95 -28.15
CA ILE A 142 -11.52 -1.91 -28.11
C ILE A 142 -12.80 -1.13 -27.79
N PRO A 143 -13.73 -0.91 -28.72
CA PRO A 143 -14.95 -0.19 -28.41
C PRO A 143 -15.93 -1.08 -27.62
N PRO A 144 -16.82 -0.49 -26.78
CA PRO A 144 -17.84 -1.23 -26.02
C PRO A 144 -18.76 -2.11 -26.87
N THR A 145 -18.91 -1.78 -28.16
CA THR A 145 -19.72 -2.52 -29.14
C THR A 145 -19.21 -3.93 -29.42
N THR A 146 -17.97 -4.25 -29.05
CA THR A 146 -17.38 -5.59 -29.24
C THR A 146 -17.78 -6.61 -28.16
N GLY A 147 -18.63 -6.21 -27.20
CA GLY A 147 -19.34 -7.08 -26.26
C GLY A 147 -18.44 -8.01 -25.43
N ILE A 148 -18.16 -9.20 -25.96
CA ILE A 148 -17.30 -10.22 -25.33
C ILE A 148 -15.87 -9.69 -25.16
N LEU A 149 -15.29 -9.09 -26.20
CA LEU A 149 -13.91 -8.60 -26.14
C LEU A 149 -13.76 -7.46 -25.14
N TRP A 150 -14.72 -6.54 -25.11
CA TRP A 150 -14.80 -5.47 -24.09
C TRP A 150 -14.89 -6.04 -22.67
N SER A 151 -15.73 -7.07 -22.46
CA SER A 151 -15.89 -7.71 -21.15
C SER A 151 -14.61 -8.43 -20.70
N MET A 152 -13.91 -9.10 -21.62
CA MET A 152 -12.63 -9.75 -21.33
C MET A 152 -11.54 -8.73 -21.00
N ALA A 153 -11.47 -7.62 -21.75
CA ALA A 153 -10.58 -6.50 -21.44
C ALA A 153 -10.89 -5.91 -20.04
N GLY A 154 -12.17 -5.75 -19.71
CA GLY A 154 -12.68 -5.40 -18.38
C GLY A 154 -12.14 -6.29 -17.26
N ALA A 155 -12.24 -7.61 -17.44
CA ALA A 155 -11.76 -8.58 -16.47
C ALA A 155 -10.24 -8.54 -16.30
N ALA A 156 -9.50 -8.43 -17.41
CA ALA A 156 -8.04 -8.34 -17.41
C ALA A 156 -7.54 -7.05 -16.72
N ASP A 157 -8.13 -5.90 -17.06
CA ASP A 157 -7.81 -4.61 -16.44
C ASP A 157 -8.05 -4.64 -14.93
N ARG A 158 -9.20 -5.17 -14.51
CA ARG A 158 -9.52 -5.31 -13.08
C ARG A 158 -8.52 -6.21 -12.36
N ALA A 159 -8.02 -7.27 -12.99
CA ALA A 159 -6.97 -8.11 -12.44
C ALA A 159 -5.62 -7.37 -12.33
N ILE A 160 -5.26 -6.60 -13.36
CA ILE A 160 -4.03 -5.79 -13.38
C ILE A 160 -4.04 -4.74 -12.26
N TRP A 161 -5.15 -4.01 -12.09
CA TRP A 161 -5.30 -3.03 -11.00
C TRP A 161 -5.16 -3.65 -9.60
N ARG A 162 -5.61 -4.89 -9.40
CA ARG A 162 -5.43 -5.61 -8.14
C ARG A 162 -3.99 -5.98 -7.89
N ALA A 163 -3.32 -6.50 -8.92
CA ALA A 163 -1.91 -6.84 -8.83
C ALA A 163 -1.08 -5.58 -8.53
N ALA A 164 -1.41 -4.45 -9.16
CA ALA A 164 -0.83 -3.15 -8.86
C ALA A 164 -1.05 -2.74 -7.40
N TYR A 165 -2.26 -2.90 -6.88
CA TYR A 165 -2.57 -2.58 -5.48
C TYR A 165 -1.82 -3.47 -4.48
N LEU A 166 -1.76 -4.79 -4.73
CA LEU A 166 -0.97 -5.71 -3.90
C LEU A 166 0.52 -5.34 -3.93
N ALA A 167 1.06 -5.03 -5.10
CA ALA A 167 2.45 -4.63 -5.27
C ALA A 167 2.75 -3.29 -4.59
N LEU A 168 1.82 -2.33 -4.63
CA LEU A 168 1.93 -1.07 -3.90
C LEU A 168 2.08 -1.31 -2.40
N VAL A 169 1.19 -2.13 -1.82
CA VAL A 169 1.22 -2.43 -0.39
C VAL A 169 2.50 -3.19 -0.02
N ASP A 170 2.93 -4.14 -0.85
CA ASP A 170 4.18 -4.86 -0.64
C ASP A 170 5.40 -3.94 -0.66
N ASP A 171 5.47 -3.00 -1.61
CA ASP A 171 6.57 -2.03 -1.70
C ASP A 171 6.56 -1.06 -0.51
N VAL A 172 5.39 -0.57 -0.08
CA VAL A 172 5.25 0.26 1.13
C VAL A 172 5.71 -0.49 2.37
N VAL A 173 5.21 -1.71 2.59
CA VAL A 173 5.60 -2.54 3.73
C VAL A 173 7.10 -2.83 3.68
N ARG A 174 7.67 -3.12 2.50
CA ARG A 174 9.11 -3.35 2.36
C ARG A 174 9.94 -2.13 2.76
N VAL A 175 9.58 -0.95 2.25
CA VAL A 175 10.29 0.30 2.58
C VAL A 175 10.26 0.59 4.08
N LEU A 176 9.11 0.36 4.73
CA LEU A 176 8.91 0.72 6.14
C LEU A 176 9.36 -0.37 7.13
N ALA A 177 9.24 -1.65 6.77
CA ALA A 177 9.64 -2.77 7.63
C ALA A 177 11.15 -3.03 7.60
N TYR A 178 11.80 -2.70 6.48
CA TYR A 178 13.22 -2.95 6.26
C TYR A 178 13.94 -1.73 5.65
N PRO A 179 13.86 -0.55 6.30
CA PRO A 179 14.49 0.65 5.76
C PRO A 179 16.02 0.53 5.78
N ASP A 180 16.64 0.90 4.66
CA ASP A 180 18.09 1.15 4.60
C ASP A 180 18.39 2.54 5.16
N VAL A 181 18.56 2.62 6.49
CA VAL A 181 18.85 3.88 7.18
C VAL A 181 20.30 4.34 7.01
N ARG A 182 21.16 3.62 6.29
CA ARG A 182 22.52 4.08 5.99
C ARG A 182 22.54 4.98 4.76
N ASN A 183 21.70 4.67 3.77
CA ASN A 183 21.63 5.41 2.51
C ASN A 183 20.71 6.64 2.61
N ARG A 184 21.25 7.84 2.32
CA ARG A 184 20.48 9.10 2.32
C ARG A 184 19.25 9.06 1.40
N LYS A 185 19.37 8.42 0.23
CA LYS A 185 18.25 8.27 -0.71
C LYS A 185 17.14 7.42 -0.11
N ALA A 186 17.50 6.31 0.53
CA ALA A 186 16.55 5.43 1.20
C ALA A 186 15.86 6.11 2.40
N LYS A 187 16.58 6.94 3.18
CA LYS A 187 15.97 7.80 4.21
C LYS A 187 14.87 8.70 3.63
N GLY A 188 15.18 9.38 2.52
CA GLY A 188 14.20 10.22 1.82
C GLY A 188 12.96 9.43 1.37
N ILE A 189 13.16 8.22 0.84
CA ILE A 189 12.06 7.32 0.45
C ILE A 189 11.21 6.93 1.66
N VAL A 190 11.81 6.59 2.81
CA VAL A 190 11.07 6.27 4.03
C VAL A 190 10.20 7.44 4.47
N VAL A 191 10.76 8.65 4.55
CA VAL A 191 10.00 9.86 4.92
C VAL A 191 8.86 10.10 3.93
N LEU A 192 9.11 9.96 2.63
CA LEU A 192 8.10 10.15 1.60
C LEU A 192 6.95 9.13 1.73
N VAL A 193 7.28 7.86 1.93
CA VAL A 193 6.29 6.79 2.12
C VAL A 193 5.49 7.01 3.41
N GLN A 194 6.15 7.41 4.51
CA GLN A 194 5.47 7.78 5.74
C GLN A 194 4.53 8.98 5.54
N ALA A 195 4.97 10.01 4.81
CA ALA A 195 4.14 11.18 4.50
C ALA A 195 2.91 10.81 3.67
N ALA A 196 3.09 10.01 2.62
CA ALA A 196 2.00 9.53 1.78
C ALA A 196 1.01 8.70 2.61
N MET A 197 1.50 7.77 3.42
CA MET A 197 0.67 6.92 4.28
C MET A 197 -0.11 7.75 5.30
N ILE A 198 0.54 8.70 5.97
CA ILE A 198 -0.11 9.57 6.96
C ILE A 198 -1.20 10.41 6.30
N ALA A 199 -0.86 11.09 5.21
CA ALA A 199 -1.79 11.95 4.48
C ALA A 199 -3.00 11.16 3.95
N LEU A 200 -2.76 10.04 3.27
CA LEU A 200 -3.83 9.20 2.72
C LEU A 200 -4.77 8.72 3.82
N LEU A 201 -4.25 8.18 4.93
CA LEU A 201 -5.09 7.68 6.01
C LEU A 201 -5.90 8.80 6.68
N VAL A 202 -5.25 9.92 7.03
CA VAL A 202 -5.91 11.03 7.70
C VAL A 202 -7.02 11.63 6.83
N PHE A 203 -6.71 11.96 5.57
CA PHE A 203 -7.69 12.56 4.67
C PHE A 203 -8.80 11.58 4.31
N TRP A 204 -8.48 10.31 4.08
CA TRP A 204 -9.48 9.29 3.76
C TRP A 204 -10.48 9.10 4.89
N VAL A 205 -10.01 8.90 6.13
CA VAL A 205 -10.89 8.68 7.28
C VAL A 205 -11.74 9.92 7.54
N ARG A 206 -11.15 11.12 7.50
CA ARG A 206 -11.88 12.38 7.73
C ARG A 206 -12.88 12.69 6.62
N PHE A 207 -12.56 12.37 5.36
CA PHE A 207 -13.52 12.41 4.26
C PHE A 207 -14.70 11.47 4.52
N ARG A 208 -14.43 10.22 4.94
CA ARG A 208 -15.49 9.23 5.22
C ARG A 208 -16.38 9.62 6.39
N ILE A 209 -15.80 10.20 7.45
CA ILE A 209 -16.57 10.73 8.59
C ILE A 209 -17.49 11.85 8.12
N ALA A 210 -16.97 12.83 7.35
CA ALA A 210 -17.79 13.93 6.84
C ALA A 210 -18.93 13.45 5.92
N MET A 211 -18.66 12.48 5.05
CA MET A 211 -19.69 11.90 4.16
C MET A 211 -20.76 11.07 4.89
N ALA A 212 -20.46 10.59 6.10
CA ALA A 212 -21.39 9.85 6.95
C ALA A 212 -22.20 10.76 7.88
N ASP A 213 -21.87 12.05 7.96
CA ASP A 213 -22.58 13.03 8.77
C ASP A 213 -23.95 13.37 8.14
N PRO A 214 -25.07 13.16 8.85
CA PRO A 214 -26.41 13.48 8.35
C PRO A 214 -26.58 14.95 7.97
N ASP A 215 -25.90 15.86 8.68
CA ASP A 215 -26.03 17.30 8.45
C ASP A 215 -25.36 17.71 7.12
N PHE A 216 -24.27 17.02 6.74
CA PHE A 216 -23.62 17.19 5.45
C PHE A 216 -24.49 16.68 4.28
N GLN A 217 -25.29 15.62 4.49
CA GLN A 217 -26.19 15.10 3.45
C GLN A 217 -27.45 15.94 3.23
N MET A 218 -27.84 16.75 4.22
CA MET A 218 -29.01 17.63 4.12
C MET A 218 -28.70 19.05 3.67
N GLY A 219 -27.45 19.36 3.30
CA GLY A 219 -27.08 20.63 2.67
C GLY A 219 -27.39 21.86 3.54
N LYS A 220 -27.06 21.79 4.83
CA LYS A 220 -27.09 22.94 5.74
C LYS A 220 -25.69 23.47 6.01
#